data_AF-V4HT98-F1
#
_entry.id   AF-V4HT98-F1
#
_cell.length_a   1.000
_cell.length_b   1.000
_cell.length_c   1.000
_cell.angle_alpha   90.00
_cell.angle_beta   90.00
_cell.angle_gamma   90.00
#
_symmetry.space_group_name_H-M   'P 1'
#
loop_
_entity.id
_entity.type
_entity.pdbx_description
1 polymer ?
#
loop_
_entity_poly.entity_id
_entity_poly.type
_entity_poly.pdbx_seq_one_letter_code
_entity_poly.pdbx_strand_id
1 'polypeptide(L)'
;MIDALKQLVVEKLDVNLSYDEFDHTTPLFEDGLAMDSIVFTEFVLLLEKTFNVEFEHDSLTFENFYNLEKVSQIIAKHSGK
;
A
#
# COMPACT_ATOMS: atom_id res chain seq x y z
N MET A 1 -9.03 -8.49 -0.90
CA MET A 1 -7.66 -7.95 -0.71
C MET A 1 -7.64 -6.44 -0.87
N ILE A 2 -8.15 -5.89 -1.98
CA ILE A 2 -8.25 -4.44 -2.17
C ILE A 2 -8.97 -3.73 -1.02
N ASP A 3 -10.13 -4.23 -0.58
CA ASP A 3 -10.86 -3.61 0.53
C ASP A 3 -10.04 -3.59 1.83
N ALA A 4 -9.29 -4.66 2.11
CA ALA A 4 -8.42 -4.73 3.28
C ALA A 4 -7.24 -3.74 3.18
N LEU A 5 -6.67 -3.54 1.98
CA LEU A 5 -5.63 -2.53 1.76
C LEU A 5 -6.19 -1.12 1.93
N LYS A 6 -7.38 -0.83 1.37
CA LYS A 6 -8.04 0.46 1.54
C LYS A 6 -8.35 0.74 3.01
N GLN A 7 -8.87 -0.24 3.75
CA GLN A 7 -9.10 -0.13 5.20
C GLN A 7 -7.80 0.11 5.96
N LEU A 8 -6.73 -0.60 5.63
CA LEU A 8 -5.44 -0.41 6.26
C LEU A 8 -4.90 1.01 6.05
N VAL A 9 -5.04 1.57 4.84
CA VAL A 9 -4.65 2.95 4.55
C VAL A 9 -5.43 3.94 5.43
N VAL A 10 -6.76 3.87 5.48
CA VAL A 10 -7.56 4.89 6.19
C VAL A 10 -7.63 4.70 7.71
N GLU A 11 -7.40 3.48 8.21
CA GLU A 11 -7.50 3.20 9.66
C GLU A 11 -6.15 3.15 10.37
N LYS A 12 -5.06 2.87 9.64
CA LYS A 12 -3.73 2.62 10.24
C LYS A 12 -2.68 3.62 9.83
N LEU A 13 -2.86 4.34 8.73
CA LEU A 13 -1.96 5.42 8.33
C LEU A 13 -2.56 6.76 8.71
N ASP A 14 -1.70 7.72 9.05
CA ASP A 14 -2.09 9.10 9.29
C ASP A 14 -2.30 9.84 7.96
N VAL A 15 -3.25 9.35 7.17
CA VAL A 15 -3.71 9.97 5.93
C VAL A 15 -5.11 10.49 6.20
N ASN A 16 -5.31 11.81 6.13
CA ASN A 16 -6.60 12.44 6.39
C ASN A 16 -7.60 12.19 5.24
N LEU A 17 -7.94 10.92 5.03
CA LEU A 17 -8.74 10.38 3.93
C LEU A 17 -9.70 9.31 4.46
N SER A 18 -10.89 9.29 3.89
CA SER A 18 -11.96 8.33 4.17
C SER A 18 -11.98 7.24 3.12
N TYR A 19 -12.57 6.08 3.45
CA TYR A 19 -12.59 4.89 2.59
C TYR A 19 -13.12 5.16 1.17
N ASP A 20 -14.10 6.05 1.02
CA ASP A 20 -14.74 6.36 -0.26
C ASP A 20 -14.10 7.54 -1.02
N GLU A 21 -13.07 8.18 -0.46
CA GLU A 21 -12.44 9.38 -1.06
C GLU A 21 -11.39 9.05 -2.14
N PHE A 22 -11.02 7.78 -2.29
CA PHE A 22 -10.05 7.34 -3.30
C PHE A 22 -10.37 5.95 -3.84
N ASP A 23 -9.87 5.68 -5.05
CA ASP A 23 -9.96 4.37 -5.68
C ASP A 23 -8.66 3.57 -5.49
N HIS A 24 -8.73 2.25 -5.58
CA HIS A 24 -7.57 1.39 -5.50
C HIS A 24 -6.54 1.60 -6.63
N THR A 25 -6.94 2.27 -7.71
CA THR A 25 -6.03 2.69 -8.81
C THR A 25 -5.44 4.09 -8.61
N THR A 26 -5.90 4.85 -7.60
CA THR A 26 -5.35 6.17 -7.25
C THR A 26 -3.86 6.06 -6.92
N PRO A 27 -3.00 6.93 -7.46
CA PRO A 27 -1.59 6.94 -7.11
C PRO A 27 -1.37 7.10 -5.60
N LEU A 28 -0.42 6.38 -5.00
CA LEU A 28 -0.14 6.54 -3.56
C LEU A 28 0.66 7.82 -3.27
N PHE A 29 1.49 8.23 -4.21
CA PHE A 29 2.38 9.38 -4.09
C PHE A 29 1.86 10.55 -4.95
N GLU A 30 2.53 11.71 -4.82
CA GLU A 30 2.36 12.89 -5.68
C GLU A 30 0.88 13.17 -6.01
N ASP A 31 0.47 13.00 -7.28
CA ASP A 31 -0.86 13.31 -7.85
C ASP A 31 -2.04 12.50 -7.28
N GLY A 32 -1.85 11.69 -6.23
CA GLY A 32 -2.91 10.93 -5.58
C GLY A 32 -2.96 11.14 -4.07
N LEU A 33 -2.62 10.11 -3.28
CA LEU A 33 -2.71 10.17 -1.81
C LEU A 33 -1.59 10.99 -1.15
N ALA A 34 -0.64 11.52 -1.95
CA ALA A 34 0.48 12.34 -1.48
C ALA A 34 1.24 11.72 -0.29
N MET A 35 1.37 10.39 -0.27
CA MET A 35 2.08 9.67 0.77
C MET A 35 3.55 10.10 0.78
N ASP A 36 4.05 10.55 1.92
CA ASP A 36 5.47 10.89 2.08
C ASP A 36 6.31 9.63 2.39
N SER A 37 7.63 9.80 2.53
CA SER A 37 8.55 8.69 2.80
C SER A 37 8.36 8.05 4.18
N ILE A 38 7.84 8.79 5.17
CA ILE A 38 7.60 8.30 6.53
C ILE A 38 6.36 7.40 6.49
N VAL A 39 5.25 7.91 5.95
CA VAL A 39 4.00 7.16 5.81
C VAL A 39 4.20 5.95 4.91
N PHE A 40 5.01 6.06 3.85
CA PHE A 40 5.35 4.92 3.00
C PHE A 40 6.08 3.81 3.76
N THR A 41 7.05 4.16 4.61
CA THR A 41 7.77 3.19 5.43
C THR A 41 6.83 2.47 6.39
N GLU A 42 5.92 3.22 7.04
CA GLU A 42 4.89 2.64 7.91
C GLU A 42 3.94 1.72 7.14
N PHE A 43 3.53 2.12 5.93
CA PHE A 43 2.68 1.32 5.07
C PHE A 43 3.33 -0.02 4.74
N VAL A 44 4.60 -0.04 4.31
CA VAL A 44 5.35 -1.27 4.03
C VAL A 44 5.37 -2.19 5.25
N LEU A 45 5.75 -1.65 6.43
CA LEU A 45 5.79 -2.43 7.67
C LEU A 45 4.42 -3.03 8.07
N LEU A 46 3.35 -2.26 7.85
CA LEU A 46 1.99 -2.73 8.11
C LEU A 46 1.56 -3.84 7.14
N LEU A 47 1.95 -3.74 5.86
CA LEU A 47 1.68 -4.79 4.87
C LEU A 47 2.38 -6.09 5.24
N GLU A 48 3.67 -6.03 5.57
CA GLU A 48 4.46 -7.20 5.96
C GLU A 48 3.83 -7.92 7.17
N LYS A 49 3.49 -7.14 8.20
CA LYS A 49 2.86 -7.68 9.42
C LYS A 49 1.45 -8.24 9.16
N THR A 50 0.64 -7.56 8.34
CA THR A 50 -0.78 -7.92 8.14
C THR A 50 -0.93 -9.12 7.22
N PHE A 51 -0.12 -9.18 6.16
CA PHE A 51 -0.21 -10.22 5.14
C PHE A 51 0.87 -11.31 5.28
N ASN A 52 1.73 -11.21 6.29
CA ASN A 52 2.85 -12.12 6.54
C ASN A 52 3.72 -12.30 5.28
N VAL A 53 4.10 -11.17 4.68
CA VAL A 53 5.00 -11.08 3.53
C VAL A 53 6.24 -10.29 3.92
N GLU A 54 7.32 -10.44 3.16
CA GLU A 54 8.55 -9.65 3.31
C GLU A 54 8.88 -9.07 1.94
N PHE A 55 9.14 -7.77 1.88
CA PHE A 55 9.51 -7.10 0.63
C PHE A 55 11.03 -6.94 0.56
N GLU A 56 11.65 -7.46 -0.50
CA GLU A 56 13.07 -7.20 -0.75
C GLU A 56 13.29 -5.70 -0.97
N HIS A 57 14.42 -5.16 -0.50
CA HIS A 57 14.73 -3.73 -0.61
C HIS A 57 14.64 -3.22 -2.06
N ASP A 58 15.14 -4.01 -3.02
CA ASP A 58 15.11 -3.68 -4.44
C ASP A 58 13.68 -3.68 -5.04
N SER A 59 12.71 -4.27 -4.33
CA SER A 59 11.30 -4.30 -4.72
C SER A 59 10.51 -3.08 -4.23
N LEU A 60 11.06 -2.30 -3.29
CA LEU A 60 10.44 -1.10 -2.71
C LEU A 60 10.59 0.12 -3.62
N THR A 61 10.09 0.00 -4.85
CA THR A 61 10.16 1.06 -5.87
C THR A 61 8.82 1.76 -6.04
N PHE A 62 8.86 3.04 -6.46
CA PHE A 62 7.65 3.80 -6.81
C PHE A 62 6.79 3.10 -7.86
N GLU A 63 7.41 2.34 -8.78
CA GLU A 63 6.68 1.59 -9.79
C GLU A 63 5.88 0.43 -9.17
N ASN A 64 6.48 -0.31 -8.25
CA ASN A 64 5.84 -1.44 -7.57
C ASN A 64 4.76 -0.98 -6.58
N PHE A 65 4.95 0.18 -5.96
CA PHE A 65 4.02 0.77 -5.00
C PHE A 65 3.20 1.92 -5.58
N TYR A 66 2.99 1.95 -6.90
CA TYR A 66 2.31 3.06 -7.55
C TYR A 66 0.87 3.27 -7.04
N ASN A 67 0.12 2.19 -6.86
CA ASN A 67 -1.26 2.19 -6.36
C ASN A 67 -1.58 0.88 -5.61
N LEU A 68 -2.74 0.81 -4.96
CA LEU A 68 -3.13 -0.37 -4.20
C LEU A 68 -3.38 -1.61 -5.07
N GLU A 69 -3.75 -1.42 -6.34
CA GLU A 69 -3.87 -2.52 -7.30
C GLU A 69 -2.52 -3.25 -7.46
N LYS A 70 -1.44 -2.53 -7.79
CA LYS A 70 -0.11 -3.14 -7.93
C LYS A 70 0.37 -3.78 -6.64
N VAL A 71 0.18 -3.12 -5.50
CA VAL A 71 0.55 -3.68 -4.19
C VAL A 71 -0.17 -5.01 -3.95
N SER A 72 -1.47 -5.09 -4.26
CA SER A 72 -2.24 -6.34 -4.14
C SER A 72 -1.68 -7.46 -5.01
N GLN A 73 -1.23 -7.15 -6.23
CA GLN A 73 -0.63 -8.13 -7.13
C GLN A 73 0.72 -8.63 -6.61
N ILE A 74 1.53 -7.76 -6.00
CA ILE A 74 2.82 -8.14 -5.41
C ILE A 74 2.61 -9.06 -4.21
N ILE A 75 1.65 -8.75 -3.34
CA ILE A 75 1.30 -9.57 -2.18
C ILE A 75 0.77 -10.94 -2.65
N ALA A 76 -0.13 -10.96 -3.62
CA ALA A 76 -0.69 -12.21 -4.16
C ALA A 76 0.39 -13.13 -4.76
N LYS A 77 1.43 -12.56 -5.38
CA LYS A 77 2.58 -13.32 -5.88
C LYS A 77 3.46 -13.90 -4.77
N HIS A 78 3.51 -13.25 -3.60
CA HIS A 78 4.23 -13.75 -2.42
C HIS A 78 3.46 -14.86 -1.70
N SER A 79 2.14 -14.69 -1.52
CA SER A 79 1.30 -15.68 -0.83
C SER A 79 1.04 -16.97 -1.64
N GLY A 80 1.38 -16.99 -2.92
CA GLY A 80 1.27 -18.16 -3.80
C GLY A 80 2.51 -19.06 -3.86
N LYS A 81 3.54 -18.80 -3.04
CA LYS A 81 4.73 -19.63 -2.90
C LYS A 81 4.67 -20.50 -1.65
#